data_AF-A0A0F9SST3-F1
#
_entry.id   AF-A0A0F9SST3-F1
#
_cell.length_a   1.000
_cell.length_b   1.000
_cell.length_c   1.000
_cell.angle_alpha   90.00
_cell.angle_beta   90.00
_cell.angle_gamma   90.00
#
_symmetry.space_group_name_H-M   'P 1'
#
loop_
_entity.id
_entity.type
_entity.pdbx_description
1 polymer ?
#
loop_
_entity_poly.entity_id
_entity_poly.type
_entity_poly.pdbx_seq_one_letter_code
_entity_poly.pdbx_strand_id
1 'polypeptide(L)' 'MQKEKLLMIPGSRPVHPRIRNSLSPPTVSHASPVLLEELKEALADLKKIVFCKKDEAFIVAGAGILAMEAAILNTVEK' A
#
# COMPACT_ATOMS: atom_id res chain seq x y z
N MET A 1 10.23 20.52 17.99
CA MET A 1 10.18 19.24 17.24
C MET A 1 10.10 18.10 18.26
N GLN A 2 9.04 17.29 18.25
CA GLN A 2 9.04 16.06 19.05
C GLN A 2 10.16 15.15 18.53
N LYS A 3 11.00 14.63 19.43
CA LYS A 3 12.01 13.62 19.06
C LYS A 3 11.28 12.41 18.48
N GLU A 4 11.74 11.91 17.34
CA GLU A 4 11.21 10.65 16.78
C GLU A 4 11.43 9.54 17.81
N LYS A 5 10.35 8.83 18.17
CA LYS A 5 10.44 7.68 19.08
C LYS A 5 11.15 6.55 18.35
N LEU A 6 12.34 6.18 18.83
CA LEU A 6 13.05 5.01 18.32
C LEU A 6 12.34 3.74 18.83
N LEU A 7 11.46 3.16 18.00
CA LEU A 7 10.79 1.90 18.30
C LEU A 7 11.59 0.73 17.72
N MET A 8 12.18 -0.08 18.61
CA MET A 8 13.00 -1.25 18.27
C MET A 8 12.21 -2.57 18.37
N ILE A 9 10.91 -2.52 18.09
CA ILE A 9 10.04 -3.72 18.04
C ILE A 9 9.97 -4.29 16.61
N PRO A 10 9.55 -5.56 16.42
CA PRO A 10 9.37 -6.15 15.09
C PRO A 10 8.39 -5.38 14.20
N GLY A 11 7.39 -4.74 14.81
CA GLY A 11 6.42 -3.87 14.18
C GLY A 11 5.27 -3.55 15.13
N SER A 12 4.47 -2.50 14.88
CA SER A 12 4.65 -1.48 13.84
C SER A 12 5.77 -0.49 14.21
N ARG A 13 6.38 0.13 13.19
CA ARG A 13 7.44 1.15 13.38
C ARG A 13 6.95 2.53 12.93
N PRO A 14 7.53 3.63 13.43
CA PRO A 14 7.16 4.96 13.01
C PRO A 14 7.39 5.11 11.50
N VAL A 15 6.38 5.62 10.81
CA VAL A 15 6.44 5.84 9.37
C VAL A 15 7.28 7.09 9.08
N HIS A 16 8.13 7.01 8.05
CA HIS A 16 8.98 8.11 7.62
C HIS A 16 8.17 9.41 7.39
N PRO A 17 8.65 10.60 7.82
CA PRO A 17 7.91 11.87 7.70
C PRO A 17 7.39 12.17 6.29
N ARG A 18 8.18 11.85 5.25
CA ARG A 18 7.76 11.97 3.84
C ARG A 18 6.38 11.33 3.56
N ILE A 19 6.16 10.10 4.03
CA ILE A 19 4.92 9.36 3.79
C ILE A 19 3.77 9.98 4.60
N ARG A 20 4.04 10.36 5.86
CA ARG A 20 3.04 11.04 6.70
C ARG A 20 2.58 12.36 6.08
N ASN A 21 3.49 13.11 5.48
CA ASN A 21 3.16 14.35 4.76
C ASN A 21 2.38 14.07 3.47
N SER A 22 2.62 12.95 2.79
CA SER A 22 1.81 12.55 1.64
C SER A 22 0.38 12.12 2.01
N LEU A 23 0.16 11.69 3.26
CA LEU A 23 -1.16 11.28 3.77
C LEU A 23 -1.96 12.41 4.44
N SER A 24 -1.37 13.60 4.64
CA SER A 24 -2.02 14.72 5.32
C SER A 24 -3.01 15.56 4.48
N PRO A 25 -2.93 15.61 3.13
CA PRO A 25 -3.92 16.35 2.34
C PRO A 25 -5.35 15.81 2.50
N PRO A 26 -6.38 16.63 2.22
CA PRO A 26 -7.77 16.16 2.17
C PRO A 26 -7.97 15.02 1.19
N THR A 27 -8.89 14.11 1.51
CA THR A 27 -9.21 12.98 0.64
C THR A 27 -9.88 13.44 -0.65
N VAL A 28 -9.57 12.73 -1.74
CA VAL A 28 -10.22 12.92 -3.05
C VAL A 28 -11.36 11.92 -3.23
N SER A 29 -12.27 12.22 -4.16
CA SER A 29 -13.34 11.28 -4.53
C SER A 29 -12.78 9.98 -5.13
N HIS A 30 -13.43 8.86 -4.84
CA HIS A 30 -13.09 7.54 -5.39
C HIS A 30 -13.27 7.44 -6.92
N ALA A 31 -14.04 8.37 -7.51
CA ALA A 31 -14.26 8.45 -8.95
C ALA A 31 -13.48 9.61 -9.61
N SER A 32 -12.56 10.27 -8.88
CA SER A 32 -11.83 11.41 -9.42
C SER A 32 -10.72 10.97 -10.39
N PRO A 33 -10.45 11.75 -11.46
CA PRO A 33 -9.32 11.49 -12.36
C PRO A 33 -7.96 11.49 -11.65
N VAL A 34 -7.82 12.28 -10.58
CA VAL A 34 -6.56 12.36 -9.81
C VAL A 34 -6.26 11.00 -9.16
N LEU A 35 -7.26 10.37 -8.55
CA LEU A 35 -7.09 9.05 -7.94
C LEU A 35 -6.75 7.99 -8.99
N LEU A 36 -7.36 8.08 -10.18
CA LEU A 36 -7.08 7.15 -11.26
C LEU A 36 -5.61 7.18 -11.68
N GLU A 37 -5.02 8.38 -11.84
CA GLU A 37 -3.62 8.53 -12.21
C GLU A 37 -2.69 8.07 -11.08
N GLU A 38 -2.94 8.49 -9.84
CA GLU A 38 -2.15 8.04 -8.68
C GLU A 38 -2.22 6.52 -8.48
N LEU A 39 -3.37 5.89 -8.73
CA LEU A 39 -3.52 4.43 -8.63
C LEU A 39 -2.70 3.70 -9.70
N LYS A 40 -2.67 4.20 -10.93
CA LYS A 40 -1.85 3.62 -12.01
C LYS A 40 -0.36 3.68 -11.66
N GLU A 41 0.10 4.81 -11.16
CA GLU A 41 1.49 4.98 -10.71
C GLU A 41 1.81 4.04 -9.54
N ALA A 42 0.94 3.97 -8.53
CA ALA A 42 1.10 3.07 -7.40
C ALA A 42 1.17 1.60 -7.82
N LEU A 43 0.36 1.16 -8.79
CA LEU A 43 0.41 -0.20 -9.33
C LEU A 43 1.72 -0.47 -10.08
N ALA A 44 2.19 0.48 -10.90
CA ALA A 44 3.45 0.35 -11.62
C ALA A 44 4.64 0.25 -10.65
N ASP A 45 4.64 1.04 -9.58
CA ASP A 45 5.69 0.99 -8.56
C ASP A 45 5.60 -0.26 -7.69
N LEU A 46 4.39 -0.73 -7.36
CA LEU A 46 4.19 -1.99 -6.65
C LEU A 46 4.78 -3.16 -7.47
N LYS A 47 4.51 -3.23 -8.78
CA LYS A 47 5.10 -4.24 -9.67
C LYS A 47 6.63 -4.25 -9.60
N LYS A 48 7.27 -3.07 -9.57
CA LYS A 48 8.73 -2.95 -9.44
C LYS A 48 9.21 -3.48 -8.08
N ILE A 49 8.53 -3.12 -6.98
CA ILE A 49 8.88 -3.52 -5.61
C ILE A 49 8.81 -5.03 -5.43
N VAL A 50 7.80 -5.69 -6.01
CA VAL A 50 7.61 -7.14 -5.88
C VAL A 50 8.26 -7.95 -7.02
N PHE A 51 9.07 -7.31 -7.86
CA PHE A 51 9.76 -7.92 -9.00
C PHE A 51 8.82 -8.61 -10.03
N CYS A 52 7.58 -8.12 -10.16
CA CYS A 52 6.62 -8.61 -11.14
C CYS A 52 6.92 -8.02 -12.52
N LYS A 53 7.36 -8.86 -13.47
CA LYS A 53 7.80 -8.43 -14.82
C LYS A 53 6.71 -8.47 -15.90
N LYS A 54 5.77 -9.42 -15.80
CA LYS A 54 4.83 -9.72 -16.88
C LYS A 54 3.36 -9.72 -16.45
N ASP A 55 3.10 -9.86 -15.15
CA ASP A 55 1.74 -10.01 -14.63
C ASP A 55 1.22 -8.70 -14.01
N GLU A 56 0.02 -8.78 -13.45
CA GLU A 56 -0.65 -7.68 -12.79
C GLU A 56 -0.43 -7.70 -11.28
N ALA A 57 -0.32 -6.50 -10.71
CA ALA A 57 -0.32 -6.30 -9.26
C ALA A 57 -1.71 -5.78 -8.86
N PHE A 58 -2.17 -6.14 -7.66
CA PHE A 58 -3.43 -5.67 -7.11
C PHE A 58 -3.20 -5.05 -5.74
N ILE A 59 -3.85 -3.91 -5.49
CA ILE A 59 -3.86 -3.25 -4.19
C ILE A 59 -5.14 -3.65 -3.47
N VAL A 60 -5.00 -4.16 -2.25
CA VAL A 60 -6.13 -4.49 -1.36
C VAL A 60 -6.14 -3.47 -0.22
N ALA A 61 -7.28 -2.84 0.02
CA ALA A 61 -7.45 -1.85 1.08
C ALA A 61 -7.55 -2.49 2.48
N GLY A 62 -6.46 -3.07 2.96
CA GLY A 62 -6.39 -3.69 4.28
C GLY A 62 -4.96 -4.07 4.69
N ALA A 63 -4.85 -4.74 5.84
CA ALA A 63 -3.57 -5.27 6.31
C ALA A 63 -3.09 -6.44 5.44
N GLY A 64 -1.80 -6.78 5.53
CA GLY A 64 -1.22 -7.90 4.76
C GLY A 64 -1.92 -9.25 4.98
N ILE A 65 -2.49 -9.48 6.18
CA ILE A 65 -3.26 -10.70 6.47
C ILE A 65 -4.48 -10.83 5.56
N LEU A 66 -5.22 -9.74 5.31
CA LEU A 66 -6.38 -9.76 4.42
C LEU A 66 -6.00 -10.18 3.00
N ALA A 67 -4.85 -9.69 2.51
CA ALA A 67 -4.35 -10.07 1.19
C ALA A 67 -3.97 -11.56 1.13
N MET A 68 -3.40 -12.10 2.21
CA MET A 68 -3.07 -13.53 2.32
C MET A 68 -4.33 -14.40 2.34
N GLU A 69 -5.34 -14.02 3.14
CA GLU A 69 -6.62 -14.73 3.21
C GLU A 69 -7.33 -14.73 1.85
N ALA A 70 -7.41 -13.56 1.20
CA ALA A 70 -7.99 -13.44 -0.14
C ALA A 70 -7.24 -14.31 -1.17
N ALA A 71 -5.90 -14.37 -1.11
CA ALA A 71 -5.12 -15.22 -1.99
C ALA A 71 -5.44 -16.70 -1.80
N ILE A 72 -5.47 -17.19 -0.55
CA ILE A 72 -5.76 -18.61 -0.26
C ILE A 72 -7.18 -18.97 -0.73
N LEU A 73 -8.19 -18.19 -0.34
CA LEU A 73 -9.59 -18.48 -0.70
C LEU A 73 -9.83 -18.52 -2.20
N ASN A 74 -9.13 -17.69 -2.98
CA ASN A 74 -9.33 -17.60 -4.44
C ASN A 74 -8.40 -18.51 -5.26
N THR A 75 -7.42 -19.18 -4.64
CA THR A 75 -6.43 -20.00 -5.37
C THR A 75 -6.37 -21.46 -4.94
N VAL A 76 -6.68 -21.78 -3.69
CA VAL A 76 -6.54 -23.13 -3.13
C VAL A 76 -7.79 -23.98 -3.38
N GLU A 77 -8.98 -23.37 -3.50
CA GLU A 77 -10.19 -24.11 -3.84
C GLU A 77 -10.42 -24.15 -5.36
N LYS A 78 -10.08 -25.31 -5.92
CA LYS A 78 -10.60 -25.86 -7.19
C LYS A 78 -10.74 -27.37 -7.04
#